data_AF-A0AB39ZZU5-F1
#
_entry.id   AF-A0AB39ZZU5-F1
#
_cell.length_a   1.000
_cell.length_b   1.000
_cell.length_c   1.000
_cell.angle_alpha   90.00
_cell.angle_beta   90.00
_cell.angle_gamma   90.00
#
_symmetry.space_group_name_H-M   'P 1'
#
loop_
_entity.id
_entity.type
_entity.pdbx_description
1 polymer ?
#
loop_
_entity_poly.entity_id
_entity_poly.type
_entity_poly.pdbx_seq_one_letter_code
_entity_poly.pdbx_strand_id
1 'polypeptide(L)'
;MEPPSPGASAGSTHKFHPCDEAVIATNDDASDCKRCAVRLGYWKDDYIGYFVRNQERKAPEINRGYFARVKGVEMCVEKFLKKTSGNCQIINLGCGFDTLYFRLRDTAHQVKNFIELDFPTVTARKCYTIKRNKALLARIHDEDGEVRLSPTDLHGPSYHLMGVDLRNLDEVDNKLQQAEVDYSLPTIFLAECVLVYIEAQNCRNLLKWIAQKFQAAVFVNYEQVNMNDRFGDVMLNNLRGRGCSLAGVESCLSLETQRNRFKDSGWTGARAWDMVQVYESISAAERQRIERLEMLDEGELLLQLFQHYCLVVAWLGVAFQDIDITVEELMSSLNID
;
A
#
# COMPACT_ATOMS: atom_id res chain seq x y z
N MET A 1 48.34 -31.06 -23.93
CA MET A 1 47.20 -31.32 -23.02
C MET A 1 46.99 -30.04 -22.23
N GLU A 2 46.09 -29.18 -22.71
CA GLU A 2 45.67 -27.98 -21.98
C GLU A 2 44.68 -28.37 -20.88
N PRO A 3 44.74 -27.73 -19.71
CA PRO A 3 43.75 -27.92 -18.65
C PRO A 3 42.47 -27.12 -18.94
N PRO A 4 41.31 -27.56 -18.42
CA PRO A 4 40.01 -26.98 -18.77
C PRO A 4 39.71 -25.69 -17.99
N SER A 5 38.97 -24.80 -18.65
CA SER A 5 38.47 -23.53 -18.11
C SER A 5 37.45 -23.73 -16.98
N PRO A 6 37.49 -22.93 -15.89
CA PRO A 6 36.43 -22.91 -14.90
C PRO A 6 35.36 -21.89 -15.32
N GLY A 7 34.24 -22.40 -15.81
CA GLY A 7 32.96 -21.69 -15.77
C GLY A 7 32.31 -21.92 -14.40
N ALA A 8 32.07 -20.84 -13.66
CA ALA A 8 31.13 -20.81 -12.55
C ALA A 8 30.49 -19.42 -12.51
N SER A 9 29.18 -19.38 -12.75
CA SER A 9 28.32 -18.22 -12.65
C SER A 9 28.36 -17.64 -11.24
N ALA A 10 28.83 -16.40 -11.11
CA ALA A 10 28.71 -15.63 -9.89
C ALA A 10 27.23 -15.30 -9.65
N GLY A 11 26.65 -15.84 -8.58
CA GLY A 11 25.38 -15.40 -8.06
C GLY A 11 25.47 -13.93 -7.64
N SER A 12 24.53 -13.11 -8.11
CA SER A 12 24.36 -11.72 -7.69
C SER A 12 24.12 -11.66 -6.19
N THR A 13 25.15 -11.32 -5.41
CA THR A 13 24.97 -10.96 -4.01
C THR A 13 24.36 -9.56 -3.95
N HIS A 14 23.03 -9.48 -3.79
CA HIS A 14 22.33 -8.24 -3.49
C HIS A 14 22.94 -7.59 -2.23
N LYS A 15 23.51 -6.40 -2.39
CA LYS A 15 24.05 -5.64 -1.26
C LYS A 15 22.89 -4.98 -0.52
N PHE A 16 22.50 -5.54 0.62
CA PHE A 16 21.60 -4.92 1.58
C PHE A 16 22.14 -3.53 1.96
N HIS A 17 21.37 -2.46 1.72
CA HIS A 17 21.80 -1.12 2.08
C HIS A 17 21.36 -0.83 3.53
N PRO A 18 22.16 -0.18 4.40
CA PRO A 18 21.74 0.17 5.77
C PRO A 18 20.45 1.01 5.84
N CYS A 19 20.13 1.73 4.76
CA CYS A 19 18.85 2.45 4.62
C CYS A 19 17.64 1.50 4.52
N ASP A 20 17.83 0.27 4.05
CA ASP A 20 16.77 -0.71 3.89
C ASP A 20 16.24 -1.19 5.26
N GLU A 21 17.09 -1.31 6.28
CA GLU A 21 16.66 -1.68 7.64
C GLU A 21 15.70 -0.63 8.24
N ALA A 22 16.03 0.65 8.08
CA ALA A 22 15.18 1.74 8.55
C ALA A 22 13.87 1.81 7.76
N VAL A 23 13.90 1.55 6.46
CA VAL A 23 12.68 1.44 5.62
C VAL A 23 11.82 0.26 6.07
N ILE A 24 12.41 -0.91 6.30
CA ILE A 24 11.71 -2.11 6.82
C ILE A 24 11.04 -1.81 8.16
N ALA A 25 11.69 -1.04 9.04
CA ALA A 25 11.13 -0.68 10.34
C ALA A 25 9.86 0.21 10.23
N THR A 26 9.69 0.95 9.14
CA THR A 26 8.49 1.79 8.94
C THR A 26 7.19 0.99 8.86
N ASN A 27 7.26 -0.31 8.52
CA ASN A 27 6.12 -1.23 8.62
C ASN A 27 5.58 -1.31 10.05
N ASP A 28 6.47 -1.42 11.04
CA ASP A 28 6.07 -1.59 12.44
C ASP A 28 5.42 -0.30 12.96
N ASP A 29 6.01 0.86 12.64
CA ASP A 29 5.44 2.18 12.97
C ASP A 29 4.03 2.37 12.38
N ALA A 30 3.85 2.05 11.09
CA ALA A 30 2.56 2.18 10.42
C ALA A 30 1.52 1.21 11.00
N SER A 31 1.93 -0.03 11.25
CA SER A 31 1.05 -1.06 11.81
C SER A 31 0.60 -0.72 13.23
N ASP A 32 1.50 -0.21 14.07
CA ASP A 32 1.16 0.23 15.42
C ASP A 32 0.21 1.44 15.42
N CYS A 33 0.39 2.40 14.53
CA CYS A 33 -0.54 3.52 14.37
C CYS A 33 -1.92 3.05 13.89
N LYS A 34 -1.97 2.19 12.86
CA LYS A 34 -3.23 1.54 12.41
C LYS A 34 -3.92 0.82 13.56
N ARG A 35 -3.18 0.02 14.35
CA ARG A 35 -3.72 -0.70 15.51
C ARG A 35 -4.23 0.23 16.61
N CYS A 36 -3.56 1.36 16.87
CA CYS A 36 -4.00 2.36 17.84
C CYS A 36 -5.39 2.89 17.48
N ALA A 37 -5.53 3.38 16.25
CA ALA A 37 -6.77 3.95 15.75
C ALA A 37 -7.91 2.91 15.70
N VAL A 38 -7.64 1.66 15.30
CA VAL A 38 -8.63 0.56 15.32
C VAL A 38 -9.13 0.30 16.74
N ARG A 39 -8.24 0.25 17.74
CA ARG A 39 -8.64 0.03 19.15
C ARG A 39 -9.53 1.14 19.71
N LEU A 40 -9.38 2.36 19.18
CA LEU A 40 -10.18 3.52 19.53
C LEU A 40 -11.50 3.61 18.74
N GLY A 41 -11.71 2.72 17.76
CA GLY A 41 -12.93 2.68 16.97
C GLY A 41 -12.93 3.61 15.76
N TYR A 42 -11.77 4.07 15.27
CA TYR A 42 -11.72 4.89 14.05
C TYR A 42 -12.22 4.11 12.82
N TRP A 43 -11.87 2.83 12.70
CA TRP A 43 -12.47 1.87 11.77
C TRP A 43 -12.37 0.46 12.38
N LYS A 44 -13.11 -0.50 11.82
CA LYS A 44 -13.03 -1.90 12.23
C LYS A 44 -11.98 -2.65 11.43
N ASP A 45 -11.14 -3.37 12.16
CA ASP A 45 -10.17 -4.31 11.63
C ASP A 45 -9.92 -5.39 12.68
N ASP A 46 -10.54 -6.55 12.47
CA ASP A 46 -10.43 -7.70 13.38
C ASP A 46 -9.11 -8.46 13.20
N TYR A 47 -8.27 -8.06 12.24
CA TYR A 47 -7.08 -8.80 11.81
C TYR A 47 -5.76 -8.15 12.22
N ILE A 48 -5.68 -6.81 12.27
CA ILE A 48 -4.42 -6.10 12.54
C ILE A 48 -3.82 -6.48 13.91
N GLY A 49 -4.68 -6.85 14.87
CA GLY A 49 -4.27 -7.33 16.19
C GLY A 49 -3.51 -8.66 16.21
N TYR A 50 -3.55 -9.45 15.12
CA TYR A 50 -2.72 -10.66 15.00
C TYR A 50 -1.26 -10.34 14.66
N PHE A 51 -1.02 -9.24 13.94
CA PHE A 51 0.30 -8.86 13.44
C PHE A 51 1.04 -7.93 14.39
N VAL A 52 0.32 -7.06 15.10
CA VAL A 52 0.89 -6.11 16.05
C VAL A 52 0.14 -6.09 17.38
N ARG A 53 0.89 -5.97 18.47
CA ARG A 53 0.35 -5.98 19.83
C ARG A 53 -0.08 -4.57 20.31
N ASN A 54 0.50 -3.51 19.74
CA ASN A 54 0.50 -2.10 20.14
C ASN A 54 0.17 -1.79 21.62
N GLN A 55 1.16 -1.25 22.34
CA GLN A 55 1.04 -0.84 23.75
C GLN A 55 0.94 0.67 23.95
N GLU A 56 1.26 1.50 22.95
CA GLU A 56 1.39 2.95 23.10
C GLU A 56 0.26 3.72 22.43
N ARG A 57 -0.20 4.78 23.09
CA ARG A 57 -1.17 5.73 22.54
C ARG A 57 -0.49 6.63 21.50
N LYS A 58 -1.22 6.98 20.44
CA LYS A 58 -0.84 8.00 19.45
C LYS A 58 -1.71 9.24 19.66
N ALA A 59 -1.18 10.39 19.26
CA ALA A 59 -1.90 11.66 19.37
C ALA A 59 -3.13 11.69 18.43
N PRO A 60 -4.21 12.42 18.77
CA PRO A 60 -5.46 12.41 18.01
C PRO A 60 -5.31 12.78 16.52
N GLU A 61 -4.42 13.72 16.20
CA GLU A 61 -4.12 14.12 14.82
C GLU A 61 -3.45 13.00 14.01
N ILE A 62 -2.66 12.15 14.67
CA ILE A 62 -2.09 10.95 14.04
C ILE A 62 -3.19 9.93 13.76
N ASN A 63 -4.08 9.65 14.73
CA ASN A 63 -5.17 8.70 14.53
C ASN A 63 -6.15 9.17 13.44
N ARG A 64 -6.49 10.47 13.41
CA ARG A 64 -7.30 11.10 12.34
C ARG A 64 -6.57 11.05 10.99
N GLY A 65 -5.25 11.27 10.99
CA GLY A 65 -4.36 11.08 9.86
C GLY A 65 -4.49 9.69 9.22
N TYR A 66 -4.31 8.65 10.02
CA TYR A 66 -4.41 7.26 9.59
C TYR A 66 -5.82 6.86 9.17
N PHE A 67 -6.86 7.41 9.82
CA PHE A 67 -8.24 7.20 9.38
C PHE A 67 -8.48 7.74 7.97
N ALA A 68 -8.08 8.99 7.71
CA ALA A 68 -8.23 9.61 6.39
C ALA A 68 -7.44 8.84 5.32
N ARG A 69 -6.22 8.39 5.66
CA ARG A 69 -5.38 7.52 4.82
C ARG A 69 -6.09 6.23 4.43
N VAL A 70 -6.57 5.46 5.42
CA VAL A 70 -7.25 4.18 5.20
C VAL A 70 -8.53 4.37 4.38
N LYS A 71 -9.36 5.36 4.74
CA LYS A 71 -10.61 5.64 4.02
C LYS A 71 -10.38 6.13 2.59
N GLY A 72 -9.36 6.96 2.36
CA GLY A 72 -8.91 7.37 1.03
C GLY A 72 -8.67 6.19 0.10
N VAL A 73 -7.85 5.24 0.56
CA VAL A 73 -7.51 4.03 -0.21
C VAL A 73 -8.75 3.14 -0.39
N GLU A 74 -9.54 2.93 0.67
CA GLU A 74 -10.77 2.11 0.62
C GLU A 74 -11.77 2.60 -0.41
N MET A 75 -12.05 3.92 -0.48
CA MET A 75 -12.97 4.48 -1.48
C MET A 75 -12.53 4.14 -2.91
N CYS A 76 -11.23 4.21 -3.20
CA CYS A 76 -10.70 3.86 -4.52
C CYS A 76 -10.84 2.37 -4.83
N VAL A 77 -10.54 1.52 -3.84
CA VAL A 77 -10.69 0.05 -3.96
C VAL A 77 -12.16 -0.33 -4.16
N GLU A 78 -13.09 0.20 -3.37
CA GLU A 78 -14.53 -0.06 -3.50
C GLU A 78 -15.05 0.29 -4.90
N LYS A 79 -14.71 1.47 -5.41
CA LYS A 79 -15.11 1.90 -6.76
C LYS A 79 -14.55 0.99 -7.83
N PHE A 80 -13.29 0.59 -7.71
CA PHE A 80 -12.65 -0.33 -8.64
C PHE A 80 -13.33 -1.71 -8.63
N LEU A 81 -13.62 -2.25 -7.45
CA LEU A 81 -14.31 -3.53 -7.29
C LEU A 81 -15.74 -3.49 -7.88
N LYS A 82 -16.49 -2.42 -7.59
CA LYS A 82 -17.84 -2.20 -8.14
C LYS A 82 -17.80 -2.15 -9.67
N LYS A 83 -16.86 -1.40 -10.24
CA LYS A 83 -16.75 -1.20 -11.69
C LYS A 83 -16.33 -2.47 -12.43
N THR A 84 -15.54 -3.33 -11.79
CA THR A 84 -15.08 -4.60 -12.36
C THR A 84 -16.00 -5.77 -12.02
N SER A 85 -17.00 -5.57 -11.15
CA SER A 85 -17.86 -6.63 -10.61
C SER A 85 -17.05 -7.80 -10.03
N GLY A 86 -15.91 -7.48 -9.40
CA GLY A 86 -14.99 -8.47 -8.84
C GLY A 86 -14.15 -9.26 -9.85
N ASN A 87 -14.33 -9.03 -11.17
CA ASN A 87 -13.49 -9.64 -12.20
C ASN A 87 -12.19 -8.84 -12.39
N CYS A 88 -11.38 -8.79 -11.32
CA CYS A 88 -10.16 -7.99 -11.25
C CYS A 88 -9.12 -8.61 -10.32
N GLN A 89 -7.94 -7.99 -10.30
CA GLN A 89 -6.84 -8.34 -9.41
C GLN A 89 -6.45 -7.14 -8.54
N ILE A 90 -5.94 -7.41 -7.34
CA ILE A 90 -5.33 -6.41 -6.46
C ILE A 90 -3.86 -6.77 -6.26
N ILE A 91 -2.97 -5.81 -6.45
CA ILE A 91 -1.53 -5.95 -6.17
C ILE A 91 -1.11 -4.88 -5.17
N ASN A 92 -0.82 -5.28 -3.94
CA ASN A 92 -0.35 -4.40 -2.88
C ASN A 92 1.18 -4.41 -2.81
N LEU A 93 1.81 -3.30 -3.19
CA LEU A 93 3.25 -3.11 -3.26
C LEU A 93 3.74 -2.49 -1.95
N GLY A 94 4.72 -3.11 -1.29
CA GLY A 94 5.14 -2.72 0.06
C GLY A 94 4.01 -2.94 1.07
N CYS A 95 3.42 -4.14 1.06
CA CYS A 95 2.18 -4.42 1.76
C CYS A 95 2.27 -4.31 3.29
N GLY A 96 3.47 -4.40 3.87
CA GLY A 96 3.65 -4.49 5.31
C GLY A 96 2.75 -5.55 5.94
N PHE A 97 2.21 -5.26 7.11
CA PHE A 97 1.15 -6.04 7.76
C PHE A 97 -0.27 -5.56 7.42
N ASP A 98 -0.48 -5.01 6.23
CA ASP A 98 -1.82 -4.65 5.78
C ASP A 98 -2.78 -5.85 5.80
N THR A 99 -4.04 -5.56 6.08
CA THR A 99 -5.09 -6.55 6.37
C THR A 99 -6.22 -6.50 5.35
N LEU A 100 -6.11 -5.68 4.30
CA LEU A 100 -7.16 -5.47 3.31
C LEU A 100 -7.69 -6.78 2.74
N TYR A 101 -6.82 -7.74 2.41
CA TYR A 101 -7.25 -9.07 1.96
C TYR A 101 -8.25 -9.72 2.92
N PHE A 102 -7.88 -9.80 4.21
CA PHE A 102 -8.72 -10.43 5.23
C PHE A 102 -10.03 -9.68 5.46
N ARG A 103 -9.97 -8.34 5.46
CA ARG A 103 -11.16 -7.50 5.61
C ARG A 103 -12.11 -7.65 4.41
N LEU A 104 -11.60 -7.73 3.18
CA LEU A 104 -12.41 -7.99 1.99
C LEU A 104 -13.12 -9.34 2.05
N ARG A 105 -12.49 -10.37 2.64
CA ARG A 105 -13.10 -11.71 2.85
C ARG A 105 -14.27 -11.70 3.83
N ASP A 106 -14.49 -10.62 4.59
CA ASP A 106 -15.69 -10.42 5.42
C ASP A 106 -16.81 -9.68 4.69
N THR A 107 -16.64 -9.39 3.40
CA THR A 107 -17.60 -8.68 2.57
C THR A 107 -18.09 -9.56 1.43
N ALA A 108 -19.10 -9.10 0.68
CA ALA A 108 -19.55 -9.77 -0.53
C ALA A 108 -18.57 -9.59 -1.72
N HIS A 109 -17.54 -8.75 -1.58
CA HIS A 109 -16.59 -8.50 -2.66
C HIS A 109 -15.71 -9.72 -2.89
N GLN A 110 -15.49 -10.04 -4.17
CA GLN A 110 -14.57 -11.08 -4.60
C GLN A 110 -13.58 -10.48 -5.59
N VAL A 111 -12.37 -11.03 -5.62
CA VAL A 111 -11.35 -10.71 -6.63
C VAL A 111 -10.83 -12.02 -7.20
N LYS A 112 -10.33 -11.99 -8.44
CA LYS A 112 -9.72 -13.16 -9.08
C LYS A 112 -8.38 -13.50 -8.43
N ASN A 113 -7.62 -12.48 -8.04
CA ASN A 113 -6.33 -12.66 -7.41
C ASN A 113 -5.99 -11.48 -6.50
N PHE A 114 -5.36 -11.76 -5.36
CA PHE A 114 -4.84 -10.75 -4.43
C PHE A 114 -3.36 -11.04 -4.14
N ILE A 115 -2.48 -10.14 -4.57
CA ILE A 115 -1.04 -10.33 -4.49
C ILE A 115 -0.44 -9.25 -3.59
N GLU A 116 0.36 -9.66 -2.63
CA GLU A 116 1.11 -8.79 -1.73
C GLU A 116 2.61 -8.98 -1.93
N LEU A 117 3.32 -7.87 -2.14
CA LEU A 117 4.77 -7.84 -2.31
C LEU A 117 5.39 -6.96 -1.22
N ASP A 118 6.45 -7.43 -0.59
CA ASP A 118 7.28 -6.62 0.32
C ASP A 118 8.68 -7.22 0.41
N PHE A 119 9.61 -6.58 1.12
CA PHE A 119 10.91 -7.16 1.39
C PHE A 119 10.78 -8.55 2.05
N PRO A 120 11.68 -9.50 1.71
CA PRO A 120 11.66 -10.85 2.28
C PRO A 120 11.63 -10.91 3.82
N THR A 121 12.24 -9.93 4.49
CA THR A 121 12.25 -9.80 5.95
C THR A 121 10.87 -9.48 6.53
N VAL A 122 10.08 -8.67 5.84
CA VAL A 122 8.71 -8.30 6.23
C VAL A 122 7.77 -9.45 5.94
N THR A 123 7.82 -10.01 4.73
CA THR A 123 6.94 -11.12 4.34
C THR A 123 7.20 -12.38 5.15
N ALA A 124 8.45 -12.67 5.53
CA ALA A 124 8.75 -13.79 6.43
C ALA A 124 8.02 -13.67 7.78
N ARG A 125 7.96 -12.47 8.37
CA ARG A 125 7.22 -12.21 9.61
C ARG A 125 5.71 -12.37 9.42
N LYS A 126 5.18 -11.88 8.30
CA LYS A 126 3.75 -12.00 7.98
C LYS A 126 3.35 -13.45 7.70
N CYS A 127 4.12 -14.19 6.89
CA CYS A 127 3.98 -15.63 6.64
C CYS A 127 4.00 -16.44 7.94
N TYR A 128 4.97 -16.17 8.83
CA TYR A 128 5.06 -16.82 10.13
C TYR A 128 3.82 -16.59 10.98
N THR A 129 3.33 -15.35 11.02
CA THR A 129 2.13 -14.97 11.79
C THR A 129 0.89 -15.69 11.24
N ILE A 130 0.68 -15.66 9.92
CA ILE A 130 -0.43 -16.36 9.26
C ILE A 130 -0.36 -17.87 9.54
N LYS A 131 0.81 -18.49 9.36
CA LYS A 131 1.02 -19.93 9.60
C LYS A 131 0.68 -20.34 11.03
N ARG A 132 0.98 -19.50 12.02
CA ARG A 132 0.71 -19.79 13.45
C ARG A 132 -0.71 -19.48 13.90
N ASN A 133 -1.49 -18.76 13.10
CA ASN A 133 -2.85 -18.35 13.45
C ASN A 133 -3.89 -19.04 12.59
N LYS A 134 -4.62 -20.00 13.18
CA LYS A 134 -5.66 -20.76 12.47
C LYS A 134 -6.75 -19.86 11.89
N ALA A 135 -7.08 -18.76 12.57
CA ALA A 135 -8.08 -17.80 12.10
C ALA A 135 -7.65 -17.10 10.80
N LEU A 136 -6.36 -16.74 10.67
CA LEU A 136 -5.83 -16.14 9.43
C LEU A 136 -5.74 -17.18 8.32
N LEU A 137 -5.19 -18.35 8.63
CA LEU A 137 -5.00 -19.41 7.63
C LEU A 137 -6.34 -19.89 7.04
N ALA A 138 -7.38 -20.00 7.87
CA ALA A 138 -8.73 -20.38 7.45
C ALA A 138 -9.38 -19.38 6.48
N ARG A 139 -8.90 -18.13 6.42
CA ARG A 139 -9.40 -17.14 5.45
C ARG A 139 -8.76 -17.26 4.07
N ILE A 140 -7.57 -17.85 4.01
CA ILE A 140 -6.81 -18.07 2.77
C ILE A 140 -7.13 -19.43 2.16
N HIS A 141 -7.37 -20.44 2.99
CA HIS A 141 -7.74 -21.78 2.56
C HIS A 141 -9.22 -21.81 2.17
N ASP A 142 -9.53 -21.98 0.88
CA ASP A 142 -10.86 -22.42 0.44
C ASP A 142 -10.95 -23.94 0.58
N GLU A 143 -12.16 -24.53 0.70
CA GLU A 143 -12.35 -25.95 1.09
C GLU A 143 -11.55 -26.98 0.25
N ASP A 144 -11.20 -26.63 -0.99
CA ASP A 144 -10.51 -27.51 -1.95
C ASP A 144 -9.05 -27.11 -2.29
N GLY A 145 -8.49 -26.05 -1.68
CA GLY A 145 -7.23 -25.44 -2.11
C GLY A 145 -6.04 -25.60 -1.16
N GLU A 146 -4.91 -26.13 -1.64
CA GLU A 146 -3.68 -26.23 -0.84
C GLU A 146 -2.98 -24.86 -0.66
N VAL A 147 -2.60 -24.54 0.58
CA VAL A 147 -1.75 -23.37 0.89
C VAL A 147 -0.28 -23.81 0.95
N ARG A 148 0.53 -23.32 0.00
CA ARG A 148 1.97 -23.56 -0.08
C ARG A 148 2.72 -22.47 0.66
N LEU A 149 3.56 -22.85 1.63
CA LEU A 149 4.32 -21.93 2.48
C LEU A 149 5.82 -22.15 2.32
N SER A 150 6.55 -21.08 2.04
CA SER A 150 8.01 -21.00 2.12
C SER A 150 8.41 -20.03 3.25
N PRO A 151 9.71 -19.86 3.55
CA PRO A 151 10.14 -18.91 4.58
C PRO A 151 9.68 -17.47 4.37
N THR A 152 9.58 -17.02 3.11
CA THR A 152 9.28 -15.63 2.74
C THR A 152 8.01 -15.51 1.90
N ASP A 153 7.46 -16.62 1.43
CA ASP A 153 6.34 -16.62 0.50
C ASP A 153 5.20 -17.53 0.98
N LEU A 154 3.99 -17.21 0.55
CA LEU A 154 2.77 -17.95 0.78
C LEU A 154 1.94 -17.87 -0.50
N HIS A 155 1.52 -19.03 -1.02
CA HIS A 155 0.60 -19.14 -2.15
C HIS A 155 -0.62 -19.94 -1.73
N GLY A 156 -1.80 -19.29 -1.77
CA GLY A 156 -3.11 -19.94 -1.73
C GLY A 156 -3.79 -19.88 -3.11
N PRO A 157 -5.09 -20.24 -3.20
CA PRO A 157 -5.83 -20.25 -4.47
C PRO A 157 -6.02 -18.88 -5.12
N SER A 158 -6.22 -17.83 -4.32
CA SER A 158 -6.47 -16.45 -4.78
C SER A 158 -5.75 -15.39 -3.94
N TYR A 159 -4.77 -15.81 -3.13
CA TYR A 159 -3.97 -14.95 -2.29
C TYR A 159 -2.50 -15.37 -2.31
N HIS A 160 -1.64 -14.40 -2.60
CA HIS A 160 -0.20 -14.59 -2.62
C HIS A 160 0.48 -13.50 -1.79
N LEU A 161 1.44 -13.89 -0.98
CA LEU A 161 2.32 -13.00 -0.23
C LEU A 161 3.74 -13.41 -0.57
N MET A 162 4.55 -12.51 -1.12
CA MET A 162 5.86 -12.88 -1.67
C MET A 162 6.94 -11.86 -1.32
N GLY A 163 8.07 -12.37 -0.85
CA GLY A 163 9.25 -11.56 -0.55
C GLY A 163 9.99 -11.16 -1.83
N VAL A 164 10.09 -9.85 -2.10
CA VAL A 164 10.81 -9.30 -3.24
C VAL A 164 11.23 -7.85 -2.98
N ASP A 165 12.38 -7.45 -3.50
CA ASP A 165 12.78 -6.05 -3.59
C ASP A 165 12.12 -5.41 -4.82
N LEU A 166 11.25 -4.41 -4.63
CA LEU A 166 10.55 -3.72 -5.72
C LEU A 166 11.50 -3.01 -6.72
N ARG A 167 12.77 -2.81 -6.35
CA ARG A 167 13.82 -2.28 -7.24
C ARG A 167 14.29 -3.32 -8.25
N ASN A 168 14.08 -4.61 -7.99
CA ASN A 168 14.47 -5.74 -8.84
C ASN A 168 13.30 -6.21 -9.73
N LEU A 169 13.10 -5.55 -10.86
CA LEU A 169 11.93 -5.79 -11.72
C LEU A 169 11.88 -7.20 -12.32
N ASP A 170 13.03 -7.83 -12.57
CA ASP A 170 13.08 -9.21 -13.08
C ASP A 170 12.54 -10.19 -12.03
N GLU A 171 12.89 -9.97 -10.75
CA GLU A 171 12.36 -10.77 -9.64
C GLU A 171 10.88 -10.48 -9.39
N VAL A 172 10.45 -9.23 -9.49
CA VAL A 172 9.02 -8.85 -9.43
C VAL A 172 8.22 -9.56 -10.53
N ASP A 173 8.68 -9.56 -11.78
CA ASP A 173 8.01 -10.26 -12.89
C ASP A 173 7.94 -11.78 -12.62
N ASN A 174 9.04 -12.38 -12.14
CA ASN A 174 9.08 -13.80 -11.80
C ASN A 174 8.09 -14.16 -10.67
N LYS A 175 8.01 -13.34 -9.61
CA LYS A 175 7.04 -13.55 -8.50
C LYS A 175 5.60 -13.42 -8.98
N LEU A 176 5.31 -12.40 -9.79
CA LEU A 176 3.97 -12.20 -10.33
C LEU A 176 3.54 -13.36 -11.25
N GLN A 177 4.47 -13.94 -12.03
CA GLN A 177 4.20 -15.16 -12.80
C GLN A 177 3.95 -16.39 -11.90
N GLN A 178 4.67 -16.54 -10.79
CA GLN A 178 4.43 -17.60 -9.80
C GLN A 178 3.08 -17.46 -9.08
N ALA A 179 2.58 -16.24 -8.98
CA ALA A 179 1.23 -15.92 -8.49
C ALA A 179 0.17 -15.98 -9.60
N GLU A 180 0.52 -16.45 -10.80
CA GLU A 180 -0.40 -16.61 -11.93
C GLU A 180 -1.15 -15.31 -12.28
N VAL A 181 -0.44 -14.17 -12.22
CA VAL A 181 -1.04 -12.88 -12.60
C VAL A 181 -1.54 -12.92 -14.04
N ASP A 182 -2.77 -12.43 -14.27
CA ASP A 182 -3.31 -12.26 -15.60
C ASP A 182 -3.16 -10.78 -16.03
N TYR A 183 -2.20 -10.50 -16.89
CA TYR A 183 -1.93 -9.14 -17.38
C TYR A 183 -3.06 -8.54 -18.24
N SER A 184 -4.05 -9.35 -18.65
CA SER A 184 -5.23 -8.89 -19.38
C SER A 184 -6.39 -8.47 -18.48
N LEU A 185 -6.40 -8.90 -17.22
CA LEU A 185 -7.45 -8.50 -16.26
C LEU A 185 -7.22 -7.09 -15.71
N PRO A 186 -8.32 -6.34 -15.46
CA PRO A 186 -8.26 -5.11 -14.68
C PRO A 186 -7.49 -5.33 -13.37
N THR A 187 -6.47 -4.52 -13.13
CA THR A 187 -5.62 -4.66 -11.94
C THR A 187 -5.48 -3.33 -11.20
N ILE A 188 -5.77 -3.32 -9.90
CA ILE A 188 -5.48 -2.16 -9.05
C ILE A 188 -4.19 -2.41 -8.27
N PHE A 189 -3.27 -1.46 -8.36
CA PHE A 189 -2.02 -1.42 -7.62
C PHE A 189 -2.17 -0.46 -6.43
N LEU A 190 -1.71 -0.88 -5.26
CA LEU A 190 -1.68 -0.07 -4.06
C LEU A 190 -0.23 0.17 -3.67
N ALA A 191 0.14 1.42 -3.40
CA ALA A 191 1.42 1.79 -2.79
C ALA A 191 1.14 2.82 -1.68
N GLU A 192 1.13 2.35 -0.44
CA GLU A 192 0.69 3.14 0.72
C GLU A 192 1.88 3.52 1.61
N CYS A 193 2.50 4.67 1.32
CA CYS A 193 3.81 5.13 1.81
C CYS A 193 4.94 4.18 1.40
N VAL A 194 5.14 3.97 0.11
CA VAL A 194 6.12 3.00 -0.40
C VAL A 194 7.07 3.64 -1.41
N LEU A 195 6.54 4.30 -2.44
CA LEU A 195 7.38 4.83 -3.53
C LEU A 195 8.36 5.90 -3.03
N VAL A 196 7.98 6.67 -2.00
CA VAL A 196 8.84 7.67 -1.35
C VAL A 196 10.16 7.12 -0.78
N TYR A 197 10.23 5.82 -0.45
CA TYR A 197 11.44 5.16 0.06
C TYR A 197 12.35 4.63 -1.05
N ILE A 198 11.89 4.63 -2.30
CA ILE A 198 12.61 4.11 -3.47
C ILE A 198 13.13 5.29 -4.29
N GLU A 199 14.35 5.19 -4.80
CA GLU A 199 14.93 6.24 -5.66
C GLU A 199 14.00 6.53 -6.85
N ALA A 200 13.87 7.80 -7.22
CA ALA A 200 12.91 8.21 -8.26
C ALA A 200 13.11 7.48 -9.61
N GLN A 201 14.35 7.16 -9.97
CA GLN A 201 14.63 6.39 -11.18
C GLN A 201 14.12 4.94 -11.09
N ASN A 202 14.26 4.29 -9.94
CA ASN A 202 13.74 2.94 -9.70
C ASN A 202 12.20 2.96 -9.69
N CYS A 203 11.57 3.97 -9.08
CA CYS A 203 10.13 4.19 -9.20
C CYS A 203 9.68 4.36 -10.64
N ARG A 204 10.37 5.19 -11.43
CA ARG A 204 10.06 5.40 -12.85
C ARG A 204 10.13 4.08 -13.63
N ASN A 205 11.15 3.25 -13.36
CA ASN A 205 11.29 1.95 -13.99
C ASN A 205 10.10 1.03 -13.64
N LEU A 206 9.73 0.94 -12.36
CA LEU A 206 8.58 0.14 -11.91
C LEU A 206 7.27 0.61 -12.55
N LEU A 207 6.97 1.91 -12.48
CA LEU A 207 5.75 2.49 -13.04
C LEU A 207 5.66 2.29 -14.56
N LYS A 208 6.79 2.41 -15.26
CA LYS A 208 6.87 2.18 -16.71
C LYS A 208 6.69 0.71 -17.05
N TRP A 209 7.30 -0.19 -16.28
CA TRP A 209 7.15 -1.63 -16.46
C TRP A 209 5.69 -2.06 -16.29
N ILE A 210 4.98 -1.54 -15.27
CA ILE A 210 3.54 -1.80 -15.08
C ILE A 210 2.76 -1.29 -16.30
N ALA A 211 3.01 -0.05 -16.75
CA ALA A 211 2.34 0.55 -17.90
C ALA A 211 2.52 -0.24 -19.21
N GLN A 212 3.63 -0.97 -19.35
CA GLN A 212 3.93 -1.78 -20.52
C GLN A 212 3.33 -3.19 -20.46
N LYS A 213 3.18 -3.76 -19.26
CA LYS A 213 2.73 -5.15 -19.07
C LYS A 213 1.21 -5.27 -18.97
N PHE A 214 0.53 -4.33 -18.31
CA PHE A 214 -0.90 -4.42 -18.01
C PHE A 214 -1.75 -3.66 -19.02
N GLN A 215 -2.83 -4.27 -19.51
CA GLN A 215 -3.72 -3.62 -20.50
C GLN A 215 -4.63 -2.55 -19.88
N ALA A 216 -5.10 -2.78 -18.66
CA ALA A 216 -5.99 -1.88 -17.95
C ALA A 216 -5.68 -1.94 -16.45
N ALA A 217 -5.29 -0.82 -15.86
CA ALA A 217 -4.88 -0.76 -14.47
C ALA A 217 -5.24 0.56 -13.80
N VAL A 218 -5.33 0.51 -12.48
CA VAL A 218 -5.42 1.68 -11.59
C VAL A 218 -4.26 1.63 -10.62
N PHE A 219 -3.64 2.76 -10.33
CA PHE A 219 -2.63 2.87 -9.29
C PHE A 219 -3.09 3.86 -8.24
N VAL A 220 -3.17 3.41 -6.99
CA VAL A 220 -3.47 4.25 -5.83
C VAL A 220 -2.17 4.43 -5.05
N ASN A 221 -1.64 5.65 -5.05
CA ASN A 221 -0.44 6.02 -4.30
C ASN A 221 -0.82 6.97 -3.17
N TYR A 222 -0.55 6.59 -1.93
CA TYR A 222 -0.65 7.48 -0.78
C TYR A 222 0.76 7.75 -0.26
N GLU A 223 1.21 9.00 -0.23
CA GLU A 223 2.50 9.36 0.37
C GLU A 223 2.60 10.88 0.55
N GLN A 224 3.78 11.38 0.86
CA GLN A 224 4.03 12.80 1.11
C GLN A 224 3.84 13.68 -0.13
N VAL A 225 3.53 14.96 0.12
CA VAL A 225 3.46 16.02 -0.89
C VAL A 225 3.89 17.35 -0.26
N ASN A 226 4.16 18.37 -1.07
CA ASN A 226 4.54 19.72 -0.62
C ASN A 226 5.81 19.72 0.26
N MET A 227 6.75 18.81 -0.02
CA MET A 227 7.97 18.59 0.77
C MET A 227 9.06 19.67 0.58
N ASN A 228 8.72 20.82 0.01
CA ASN A 228 9.63 21.91 -0.32
C ASN A 228 9.39 23.18 0.51
N ASP A 229 8.65 23.06 1.61
CA ASP A 229 8.43 24.14 2.57
C ASP A 229 9.09 23.86 3.94
N ARG A 230 8.88 24.76 4.90
CA ARG A 230 9.46 24.65 6.24
C ARG A 230 8.94 23.44 7.02
N PHE A 231 7.69 23.05 6.84
CA PHE A 231 7.13 21.88 7.52
C PHE A 231 7.71 20.59 6.91
N GLY A 232 7.80 20.54 5.58
CA GLY A 232 8.53 19.49 4.85
C GLY A 232 9.97 19.33 5.33
N ASP A 233 10.72 20.43 5.51
CA ASP A 233 12.08 20.40 6.07
C ASP A 233 12.13 19.78 7.47
N VAL A 234 11.22 20.17 8.36
CA VAL A 234 11.11 19.63 9.72
C VAL A 234 10.81 18.12 9.66
N MET A 235 9.86 17.71 8.82
CA MET A 235 9.50 16.30 8.63
C MET A 235 10.69 15.48 8.12
N LEU A 236 11.42 15.97 7.11
CA LEU A 236 12.62 15.32 6.58
C LEU A 236 13.74 15.21 7.63
N ASN A 237 13.92 16.26 8.43
CA ASN A 237 14.91 16.23 9.53
C ASN A 237 14.53 15.20 10.59
N ASN A 238 13.25 15.10 10.95
CA ASN A 238 12.75 14.12 11.92
C ASN A 238 12.94 12.68 11.43
N LEU A 239 12.66 12.40 10.15
CA LEU A 239 12.85 11.08 9.55
C LEU A 239 14.34 10.71 9.44
N ARG A 240 15.18 11.64 8.98
CA ARG A 240 16.64 11.45 8.93
C ARG A 240 17.23 11.20 10.31
N GLY A 241 16.73 11.88 11.34
CA GLY A 241 17.12 11.65 12.73
C GLY A 241 16.82 10.22 13.23
N ARG A 242 15.89 9.52 12.59
CA ARG A 242 15.55 8.10 12.86
C ARG A 242 16.25 7.13 11.90
N GLY A 243 17.19 7.61 11.08
CA GLY A 243 17.88 6.81 10.07
C GLY A 243 17.05 6.51 8.81
N CYS A 244 15.84 7.07 8.69
CA CYS A 244 14.96 6.87 7.54
C CYS A 244 15.12 8.03 6.54
N SER A 245 15.79 7.78 5.41
CA SER A 245 15.90 8.76 4.34
C SER A 245 14.83 8.52 3.27
N LEU A 246 14.14 9.58 2.85
CA LEU A 246 13.16 9.53 1.77
C LEU A 246 13.86 9.65 0.41
N ALA A 247 14.29 8.52 -0.15
CA ALA A 247 15.04 8.48 -1.41
C ALA A 247 14.27 9.04 -2.62
N GLY A 248 12.94 8.99 -2.58
CA GLY A 248 12.03 9.48 -3.61
C GLY A 248 11.46 10.88 -3.37
N VAL A 249 11.97 11.64 -2.40
CA VAL A 249 11.39 12.93 -1.98
C VAL A 249 11.24 13.96 -3.12
N GLU A 250 12.09 13.90 -4.14
CA GLU A 250 12.00 14.77 -5.32
C GLU A 250 10.69 14.61 -6.12
N SER A 251 10.00 13.47 -5.98
CA SER A 251 8.66 13.28 -6.56
C SER A 251 7.54 13.90 -5.71
N CYS A 252 7.84 14.30 -4.47
CA CYS A 252 6.88 14.76 -3.47
C CYS A 252 6.83 16.30 -3.33
N LEU A 253 7.28 17.05 -4.32
CA LEU A 253 7.34 18.53 -4.25
C LEU A 253 5.96 19.18 -4.36
N SER A 254 5.02 18.58 -5.11
CA SER A 254 3.66 19.09 -5.28
C SER A 254 2.73 18.00 -5.81
N LEU A 255 1.41 18.26 -5.79
CA LEU A 255 0.44 17.39 -6.47
C LEU A 255 0.72 17.23 -7.97
N GLU A 256 1.34 18.23 -8.61
CA GLU A 256 1.70 18.16 -10.03
C GLU A 256 2.90 17.24 -10.28
N THR A 257 3.93 17.26 -9.44
CA THR A 257 5.04 16.29 -9.55
C THR A 257 4.55 14.86 -9.30
N GLN A 258 3.61 14.70 -8.36
CA GLN A 258 2.97 13.42 -8.09
C GLN A 258 2.11 12.92 -9.25
N ARG A 259 1.46 13.78 -10.04
CA ARG A 259 0.76 13.36 -11.27
C ARG A 259 1.73 13.04 -12.40
N ASN A 260 2.74 13.89 -12.59
CA ASN A 260 3.64 13.79 -13.74
C ASN A 260 4.53 12.55 -13.68
N ARG A 261 4.95 12.09 -12.49
CA ARG A 261 5.69 10.82 -12.39
C ARG A 261 4.97 9.61 -13.02
N PHE A 262 3.64 9.58 -13.01
CA PHE A 262 2.85 8.53 -13.65
C PHE A 262 2.73 8.79 -15.16
N LYS A 263 2.33 10.00 -15.56
CA LYS A 263 2.20 10.38 -16.97
C LYS A 263 3.51 10.19 -17.74
N ASP A 264 4.62 10.63 -17.17
CA ASP A 264 5.97 10.49 -17.73
C ASP A 264 6.44 9.02 -17.79
N SER A 265 5.79 8.14 -17.02
CA SER A 265 6.03 6.70 -17.02
C SER A 265 5.06 5.93 -17.93
N GLY A 266 4.29 6.61 -18.79
CA GLY A 266 3.41 5.98 -19.77
C GLY A 266 1.99 5.69 -19.28
N TRP A 267 1.59 6.21 -18.12
CA TRP A 267 0.20 6.12 -17.66
C TRP A 267 -0.70 7.07 -18.45
N THR A 268 -1.93 6.65 -18.77
CA THR A 268 -2.87 7.45 -19.58
C THR A 268 -3.27 8.74 -18.89
N GLY A 269 -3.42 8.71 -17.56
CA GLY A 269 -3.69 9.91 -16.78
C GLY A 269 -3.50 9.67 -15.28
N ALA A 270 -3.54 10.77 -14.53
CA ALA A 270 -3.45 10.77 -13.08
C ALA A 270 -4.17 11.98 -12.48
N ARG A 271 -4.81 11.78 -11.33
CA ARG A 271 -5.32 12.83 -10.43
C ARG A 271 -4.68 12.69 -9.07
N ALA A 272 -4.56 13.81 -8.36
CA ALA A 272 -3.99 13.85 -7.03
C ALA A 272 -4.75 14.87 -6.18
N TRP A 273 -4.93 14.55 -4.91
CA TRP A 273 -5.57 15.37 -3.88
C TRP A 273 -4.71 15.37 -2.63
N ASP A 274 -4.60 16.51 -1.96
CA ASP A 274 -4.05 16.48 -0.60
C ASP A 274 -5.03 15.81 0.37
N MET A 275 -4.58 15.49 1.58
CA MET A 275 -5.45 14.80 2.54
C MET A 275 -6.50 15.71 3.17
N VAL A 276 -6.45 17.03 2.96
CA VAL A 276 -7.56 17.93 3.35
C VAL A 276 -8.75 17.62 2.47
N GLN A 277 -8.54 17.61 1.15
CA GLN A 277 -9.56 17.28 0.17
C GLN A 277 -10.09 15.84 0.34
N VAL A 278 -9.21 14.88 0.65
CA VAL A 278 -9.63 13.48 0.93
C VAL A 278 -10.45 13.41 2.22
N TYR A 279 -10.04 14.10 3.29
CA TYR A 279 -10.80 14.10 4.53
C TYR A 279 -12.18 14.75 4.33
N GLU A 280 -12.27 15.84 3.59
CA GLU A 280 -13.53 16.52 3.28
C GLU A 280 -14.49 15.69 2.43
N SER A 281 -13.97 14.79 1.58
CA SER A 281 -14.80 13.90 0.76
C SER A 281 -15.42 12.75 1.56
N ILE A 282 -14.88 12.43 2.74
CA ILE A 282 -15.50 11.48 3.67
C ILE A 282 -16.82 12.08 4.18
N SER A 283 -17.86 11.24 4.25
CA SER A 283 -19.20 11.66 4.66
C SER A 283 -19.19 12.41 6.00
N ALA A 284 -20.04 13.43 6.11
CA ALA A 284 -20.13 14.22 7.33
C ALA A 284 -20.48 13.36 8.56
N ALA A 285 -21.29 12.30 8.37
CA ALA A 285 -21.64 11.37 9.42
C ALA A 285 -20.40 10.61 9.95
N GLU A 286 -19.55 10.08 9.06
CA GLU A 286 -18.33 9.38 9.46
C GLU A 286 -17.30 10.31 10.10
N ARG A 287 -17.14 11.52 9.56
CA ARG A 287 -16.29 12.55 10.19
C ARG A 287 -16.78 12.90 11.60
N GLN A 288 -18.07 13.18 11.76
CA GLN A 288 -18.63 13.48 13.09
C GLN A 288 -18.49 12.30 14.07
N ARG A 289 -18.59 11.05 13.59
CA ARG A 289 -18.40 9.85 14.41
C ARG A 289 -16.99 9.79 14.96
N ILE A 290 -15.97 9.91 14.11
CA ILE A 290 -14.56 9.81 14.54
C ILE A 290 -14.09 11.03 15.33
N GLU A 291 -14.62 12.22 15.03
CA GLU A 291 -14.28 13.45 15.76
C GLU A 291 -14.74 13.44 17.22
N ARG A 292 -15.72 12.60 17.56
CA ARG A 292 -16.19 12.39 18.94
C ARG A 292 -15.38 11.37 19.74
N LEU A 293 -14.52 10.59 19.09
CA LEU A 293 -13.71 9.56 19.77
C LEU A 293 -12.64 10.19 20.65
N GLU A 294 -12.02 11.27 20.18
CA GLU A 294 -10.94 11.97 20.87
C GLU A 294 -11.05 13.48 20.65
N MET A 295 -10.80 14.25 21.72
CA MET A 295 -10.66 15.70 21.65
C MET A 295 -9.39 16.07 20.87
N LEU A 296 -9.50 17.01 19.94
CA LEU A 296 -8.37 17.52 19.17
C LEU A 296 -8.14 18.99 19.51
N ASP A 297 -7.08 19.27 20.26
CA ASP A 297 -6.69 20.63 20.63
C ASP A 297 -5.85 21.29 19.53
N GLU A 298 -5.05 20.51 18.81
CA GLU A 298 -4.10 20.99 17.79
C GLU A 298 -4.66 20.85 16.37
N GLY A 299 -5.77 21.53 16.07
CA GLY A 299 -6.40 21.52 14.75
C GLY A 299 -5.48 22.00 13.62
N GLU A 300 -4.61 22.97 13.90
CA GLU A 300 -3.62 23.48 12.95
C GLU A 300 -2.56 22.43 12.58
N LEU A 301 -2.13 21.60 13.53
CA LEU A 301 -1.17 20.52 13.27
C LEU A 301 -1.79 19.45 12.37
N LEU A 302 -3.05 19.07 12.61
CA LEU A 302 -3.76 18.14 11.73
C LEU A 302 -3.86 18.69 10.31
N LEU A 303 -4.21 19.98 10.16
CA LEU A 303 -4.28 20.62 8.85
C LEU A 303 -2.93 20.62 8.14
N GLN A 304 -1.84 20.94 8.85
CA GLN A 304 -0.48 20.88 8.30
C GLN A 304 -0.11 19.46 7.88
N LEU A 305 -0.40 18.44 8.70
CA LEU A 305 -0.19 17.04 8.32
C LEU A 305 -0.97 16.69 7.06
N PHE A 306 -2.24 17.08 6.97
CA PHE A 306 -3.07 16.79 5.80
C PHE A 306 -2.59 17.48 4.51
N GLN A 307 -2.04 18.68 4.61
CA GLN A 307 -1.45 19.40 3.48
C GLN A 307 -0.13 18.77 2.99
N HIS A 308 0.49 17.88 3.77
CA HIS A 308 1.79 17.27 3.46
C HIS A 308 1.71 15.79 3.09
N TYR A 309 0.49 15.27 2.92
CA TYR A 309 0.24 13.96 2.34
C TYR A 309 -0.77 14.10 1.21
N CYS A 310 -0.70 13.21 0.24
CA CYS A 310 -1.64 13.15 -0.87
C CYS A 310 -2.07 11.73 -1.18
N LEU A 311 -3.23 11.63 -1.83
CA LEU A 311 -3.68 10.44 -2.53
C LEU A 311 -3.66 10.70 -4.04
N VAL A 312 -2.99 9.85 -4.79
CA VAL A 312 -2.92 9.88 -6.25
C VAL A 312 -3.66 8.67 -6.80
N VAL A 313 -4.49 8.89 -7.81
CA VAL A 313 -5.10 7.84 -8.62
C VAL A 313 -4.63 8.02 -10.06
N ALA A 314 -3.85 7.07 -10.55
CA ALA A 314 -3.43 6.98 -11.95
C ALA A 314 -4.11 5.81 -12.67
N TRP A 315 -4.27 5.89 -13.99
CA TRP A 315 -4.96 4.86 -14.77
C TRP A 315 -4.27 4.56 -16.11
N LEU A 316 -4.39 3.30 -16.54
CA LEU A 316 -4.11 2.82 -17.89
C LEU A 316 -5.43 2.55 -18.61
N GLY A 317 -5.56 3.07 -19.83
CA GLY A 317 -6.80 3.02 -20.61
C GLY A 317 -7.87 3.99 -20.08
N VAL A 318 -8.96 4.17 -20.81
CA VAL A 318 -9.99 5.17 -20.44
C VAL A 318 -11.04 4.63 -19.48
N ALA A 319 -11.05 3.32 -19.22
CA ALA A 319 -12.09 2.67 -18.44
C ALA A 319 -12.13 3.10 -16.97
N PHE A 320 -11.01 3.58 -16.40
CA PHE A 320 -10.90 3.90 -14.97
C PHE A 320 -10.68 5.38 -14.68
N GLN A 321 -10.85 6.25 -15.68
CA GLN A 321 -10.62 7.69 -15.56
C GLN A 321 -11.58 8.39 -14.58
N ASP A 322 -12.63 7.75 -14.13
CA ASP A 322 -13.66 8.24 -13.21
C ASP A 322 -13.48 7.75 -11.77
N ILE A 323 -12.49 6.87 -11.51
CA ILE A 323 -12.12 6.52 -10.14
C ILE A 323 -11.46 7.74 -9.50
N ASP A 324 -12.08 8.21 -8.43
CA ASP A 324 -11.68 9.38 -7.64
C ASP A 324 -12.13 9.23 -6.18
N ILE A 325 -11.94 10.28 -5.38
CA ILE A 325 -12.21 10.30 -3.94
C ILE A 325 -13.66 10.66 -3.56
N THR A 326 -14.57 10.82 -4.52
CA THR A 326 -15.97 11.20 -4.22
C THR A 326 -16.75 10.03 -3.61
N VAL A 327 -17.66 10.30 -2.66
CA VAL A 327 -18.56 9.26 -2.14
C VAL A 327 -19.84 9.27 -2.98
N GLU A 328 -20.17 8.15 -3.64
CA GLU A 328 -21.50 8.00 -4.25
C GLU A 328 -22.54 7.84 -3.13
N GLU A 329 -23.63 8.61 -3.15
CA GLU A 329 -24.66 8.61 -2.09
C GLU A 329 -25.37 7.25 -1.90
N LEU A 330 -25.14 6.27 -2.78
CA LEU A 330 -25.56 4.88 -2.60
C LEU A 330 -24.47 4.07 -1.87
N MET A 331 -24.53 4.16 -0.54
CA MET A 331 -24.07 3.18 0.45
C MET A 331 -22.72 2.51 0.17
N SER A 332 -21.66 3.02 0.81
CA SER A 332 -20.44 2.22 1.06
C SER A 332 -20.86 0.89 1.67
N SER A 333 -20.53 -0.20 0.98
CA SER A 333 -20.76 -1.56 1.49
C SER A 333 -19.65 -2.00 2.45
N LEU A 334 -18.60 -1.19 2.59
CA LEU A 334 -17.67 -1.24 3.73
C LEU A 334 -18.20 -0.45 4.96
N ASN A 335 -19.47 -0.02 4.96
CA ASN A 335 -20.17 0.39 6.18
C ASN A 335 -20.34 -0.83 7.09
N ILE A 336 -19.33 -1.00 7.91
CA ILE A 336 -19.34 -1.73 9.17
C ILE A 336 -20.32 -1.01 10.10
N ASP A 337 -21.39 -1.70 10.50
CA ASP A 337 -22.23 -1.31 11.66
C ASP A 337 -21.41 -1.12 12.94
#